data_AF-A0A1G7FIV6-F1
#
_entry.id   AF-A0A1G7FIV6-F1
#
_cell.length_a   1.000
_cell.length_b   1.000
_cell.length_c   1.000
_cell.angle_alpha   90.00
_cell.angle_beta   90.00
_cell.angle_gamma   90.00
#
_symmetry.space_group_name_H-M   'P 1'
#
loop_
_entity.id
_entity.type
_entity.pdbx_description
1 polymer ?
#
loop_
_entity_poly.entity_id
_entity_poly.type
_entity_poly.pdbx_seq_one_letter_code
_entity_poly.pdbx_strand_id
1 'polypeptide(L)'
;MNKTLWILPVLILLSCKQGKEPITKTETEIITDIILEKPTKAKPKYKIDFDTTKIANFTVENTEFSSLKALTQKLSDYSTQELKDLPNFIRLTMSIVVPFDISKKNLENTLKSIVHEETEKNNDIDEILIFAYDDKNDIGTGYTFGKLLWAPDAKIDNVTPEIALKNVRTNYRFEISIKEKVGNIKKEDLPTKRELEIYNETMDEKYIGMDDDVIRDIVMKKFKIKTEKEYENIYLKVGVYKIF
;
A
#
# COMPACT_ATOMS: atom_id res chain seq x y z
N MET A 1 64.53 44.36 -14.71
CA MET A 1 65.10 44.20 -16.07
C MET A 1 64.81 42.77 -16.50
N ASN A 2 63.90 42.54 -17.45
CA ASN A 2 64.21 42.36 -18.88
C ASN A 2 65.35 41.33 -19.07
N LYS A 3 65.22 40.24 -19.84
CA LYS A 3 64.34 39.98 -21.00
C LYS A 3 64.74 38.58 -21.56
N THR A 4 63.79 37.93 -22.25
CA THR A 4 63.97 37.07 -23.47
C THR A 4 64.81 35.79 -23.40
N LEU A 5 64.59 34.74 -24.20
CA LEU A 5 63.55 34.28 -25.14
C LEU A 5 64.07 32.93 -25.70
N TRP A 6 63.17 31.94 -25.82
CA TRP A 6 63.06 30.87 -26.84
C TRP A 6 64.30 30.12 -27.39
N ILE A 7 64.16 28.80 -27.63
CA ILE A 7 63.72 28.17 -28.90
C ILE A 7 63.80 26.62 -28.73
N LEU A 8 62.78 25.93 -29.22
CA LEU A 8 62.67 24.47 -29.42
C LEU A 8 63.09 24.10 -30.85
N PRO A 9 63.60 22.88 -31.13
CA PRO A 9 62.93 22.06 -32.17
C PRO A 9 62.87 20.54 -31.83
N VAL A 10 61.73 19.84 -32.01
CA VAL A 10 61.26 19.02 -33.17
C VAL A 10 62.09 17.72 -33.36
N LEU A 11 61.55 16.52 -32.99
CA LEU A 11 60.85 15.48 -33.82
C LEU A 11 61.79 14.84 -34.87
N ILE A 12 61.94 13.52 -35.12
CA ILE A 12 61.06 12.34 -35.29
C ILE A 12 62.01 11.09 -35.31
N LEU A 13 61.64 9.84 -34.95
CA LEU A 13 61.24 8.76 -35.89
C LEU A 13 61.03 7.41 -35.19
N LEU A 14 60.08 6.68 -35.76
CA LEU A 14 59.55 5.35 -35.44
C LEU A 14 60.57 4.20 -35.54
N SER A 15 60.35 3.13 -34.76
CA SER A 15 60.44 1.77 -35.29
C SER A 15 59.65 0.76 -34.44
N CYS A 16 59.06 -0.24 -35.11
CA CYS A 16 58.13 -1.24 -34.60
C CYS A 16 58.78 -2.57 -34.18
N LYS A 17 57.95 -3.39 -33.49
CA LYS A 17 57.88 -4.88 -33.41
C LYS A 17 58.52 -5.63 -32.23
N GLN A 18 57.63 -5.98 -31.29
CA GLN A 18 57.29 -7.32 -30.72
C GLN A 18 58.32 -8.46 -30.67
N GLY A 19 58.41 -9.09 -29.48
CA GLY A 19 58.56 -10.54 -29.33
C GLY A 19 59.15 -11.07 -28.01
N LYS A 20 58.26 -11.43 -27.05
CA LYS A 20 58.18 -12.58 -26.07
C LYS A 20 59.47 -13.15 -25.42
N GLU A 21 59.53 -13.38 -24.09
CA GLU A 21 59.06 -14.58 -23.32
C GLU A 21 59.51 -14.46 -21.81
N PRO A 22 59.21 -15.38 -20.85
CA PRO A 22 57.92 -15.92 -20.40
C PRO A 22 57.79 -16.11 -18.83
N ILE A 23 56.62 -16.63 -18.37
CA ILE A 23 56.27 -17.34 -17.08
C ILE A 23 56.30 -16.53 -15.74
N THR A 24 55.36 -16.60 -14.76
CA THR A 24 54.36 -17.61 -14.33
C THR A 24 53.37 -17.04 -13.28
N LYS A 25 52.09 -17.47 -13.33
CA LYS A 25 51.05 -17.63 -12.26
C LYS A 25 50.63 -16.39 -11.44
N THR A 26 49.35 -16.04 -11.26
CA THR A 26 48.32 -16.85 -10.56
C THR A 26 46.92 -16.22 -10.78
N GLU A 27 45.90 -17.09 -10.88
CA GLU A 27 44.45 -16.91 -10.65
C GLU A 27 43.85 -15.49 -10.56
N THR A 28 42.89 -15.18 -11.44
CA THR A 28 41.52 -14.83 -11.03
C THR A 28 40.61 -15.05 -12.24
N GLU A 29 40.04 -16.24 -12.29
CA GLU A 29 38.96 -16.60 -13.18
C GLU A 29 37.62 -16.17 -12.54
N ILE A 30 36.62 -15.96 -13.39
CA ILE A 30 35.19 -15.88 -13.07
C ILE A 30 34.66 -14.51 -12.58
N ILE A 31 34.54 -13.56 -13.52
CA ILE A 31 33.40 -12.62 -13.49
C ILE A 31 32.16 -13.45 -13.84
N THR A 32 31.35 -13.75 -12.83
CA THR A 32 30.05 -14.40 -13.06
C THR A 32 29.09 -13.31 -13.51
N ASP A 33 28.80 -13.27 -14.80
CA ASP A 33 27.59 -12.66 -15.32
C ASP A 33 26.40 -13.41 -14.71
N ILE A 34 25.83 -12.89 -13.62
CA ILE A 34 24.52 -13.30 -13.15
C ILE A 34 23.49 -12.62 -14.07
N ILE A 35 23.41 -13.09 -15.31
CA ILE A 35 22.17 -12.96 -16.08
C ILE A 35 21.22 -13.96 -15.42
N LEU A 36 20.42 -13.46 -14.48
CA LEU A 36 19.37 -14.24 -13.85
C LEU A 36 18.29 -14.49 -14.92
N GLU A 37 18.35 -15.66 -15.57
CA GLU A 37 17.34 -16.08 -16.54
C GLU A 37 15.93 -15.95 -15.91
N LYS A 38 15.03 -15.26 -16.62
CA LYS A 38 13.59 -15.31 -16.31
C LYS A 38 13.17 -16.79 -16.37
N PRO A 39 12.61 -17.36 -15.28
CA PRO A 39 12.29 -18.77 -15.25
C PRO A 39 11.29 -19.14 -16.35
N THR A 40 11.66 -20.16 -17.14
CA THR A 40 10.94 -20.68 -18.30
C THR A 40 9.72 -21.55 -17.92
N LYS A 41 9.36 -21.63 -16.64
CA LYS A 41 8.17 -22.34 -16.14
C LYS A 41 7.45 -21.50 -15.10
N ALA A 42 6.22 -21.10 -15.42
CA ALA A 42 5.34 -20.40 -14.50
C ALA A 42 5.12 -21.25 -13.24
N LYS A 43 5.52 -20.72 -12.08
CA LYS A 43 5.15 -21.32 -10.78
C LYS A 43 3.62 -21.24 -10.63
N PRO A 44 2.98 -22.18 -9.90
CA PRO A 44 1.53 -22.18 -9.78
C PRO A 44 1.03 -20.86 -9.18
N LYS A 45 0.10 -20.20 -9.89
CA LYS A 45 -0.55 -18.96 -9.46
C LYS A 45 -1.42 -19.28 -8.24
N TYR A 46 -1.39 -18.42 -7.23
CA TYR A 46 -2.39 -18.48 -6.16
C TYR A 46 -3.78 -18.41 -6.76
N LYS A 47 -4.63 -19.39 -6.43
CA LYS A 47 -6.01 -19.42 -6.92
C LYS A 47 -6.89 -18.57 -6.01
N ILE A 48 -7.49 -17.54 -6.59
CA ILE A 48 -8.44 -16.68 -5.89
C ILE A 48 -9.84 -17.26 -6.08
N ASP A 49 -10.36 -17.90 -5.04
CA ASP A 49 -11.69 -18.50 -5.04
C ASP A 49 -12.72 -17.58 -4.37
N PHE A 50 -13.82 -17.30 -5.07
CA PHE A 50 -14.97 -16.54 -4.60
C PHE A 50 -16.24 -16.93 -5.38
N ASP A 51 -17.39 -16.63 -4.78
CA ASP A 51 -18.70 -16.85 -5.37
C ASP A 51 -19.13 -15.62 -6.17
N THR A 52 -19.05 -15.74 -7.50
CA THR A 52 -19.40 -14.65 -8.44
C THR A 52 -20.85 -14.21 -8.34
N THR A 53 -21.74 -15.04 -7.81
CA THR A 53 -23.16 -14.69 -7.61
C THR A 53 -23.39 -13.84 -6.36
N LYS A 54 -22.35 -13.67 -5.52
CA LYS A 54 -22.41 -12.93 -4.25
C LYS A 54 -21.53 -11.68 -4.25
N ILE A 55 -21.27 -11.11 -5.41
CA ILE A 55 -20.60 -9.83 -5.54
C ILE A 55 -21.66 -8.74 -5.38
N ALA A 56 -21.41 -7.78 -4.50
CA ALA A 56 -22.25 -6.61 -4.32
C ALA A 56 -21.82 -5.49 -5.26
N ASN A 57 -22.72 -4.52 -5.50
CA ASN A 57 -22.33 -3.26 -6.13
C ASN A 57 -21.40 -2.49 -5.19
N PHE A 58 -20.46 -1.74 -5.76
CA PHE A 58 -19.56 -0.86 -5.03
C PHE A 58 -19.11 0.30 -5.93
N THR A 59 -18.60 1.37 -5.34
CA THR A 59 -17.86 2.42 -6.04
C THR A 59 -16.42 2.44 -5.56
N VAL A 60 -15.50 2.77 -6.46
CA VAL A 60 -14.09 3.02 -6.11
C VAL A 60 -13.92 4.51 -5.92
N GLU A 61 -13.66 4.94 -4.70
CA GLU A 61 -13.51 6.37 -4.36
C GLU A 61 -12.04 6.81 -4.37
N ASN A 62 -11.12 5.90 -4.01
CA ASN A 62 -9.69 6.16 -4.07
C ASN A 62 -8.90 4.93 -4.55
N THR A 63 -7.82 5.18 -5.27
CA THR A 63 -6.86 4.19 -5.74
C THR A 63 -5.47 4.79 -5.72
N GLU A 64 -4.55 4.15 -5.00
CA GLU A 64 -3.17 4.59 -4.85
C GLU A 64 -2.22 3.44 -5.16
N PHE A 65 -1.21 3.71 -5.98
CA PHE A 65 -0.10 2.80 -6.23
C PHE A 65 1.14 3.31 -5.50
N SER A 66 1.81 2.42 -4.79
CA SER A 66 3.11 2.69 -4.18
C SER A 66 4.15 1.68 -4.66
N SER A 67 5.38 2.16 -4.84
CA SER A 67 6.54 1.36 -5.22
C SER A 67 7.53 1.39 -4.07
N LEU A 68 7.75 0.23 -3.45
CA LEU A 68 8.51 0.09 -2.21
C LEU A 68 9.64 -0.91 -2.39
N LYS A 69 10.73 -0.77 -1.65
CA LYS A 69 11.85 -1.71 -1.69
C LYS A 69 11.46 -3.02 -1.01
N ALA A 70 11.77 -4.15 -1.64
CA ALA A 70 11.52 -5.49 -1.09
C ALA A 70 12.55 -5.83 0.01
N LEU A 71 12.34 -5.31 1.21
CA LEU A 71 13.23 -5.50 2.35
C LEU A 71 13.03 -6.89 2.98
N THR A 72 14.12 -7.55 3.36
CA THR A 72 14.10 -8.83 4.10
C THR A 72 14.65 -8.72 5.52
N GLN A 73 15.19 -7.55 5.87
CA GLN A 73 15.76 -7.20 7.18
C GLN A 73 15.50 -5.72 7.46
N LYS A 74 15.97 -5.21 8.60
CA LYS A 74 15.76 -3.80 8.96
C LYS A 74 16.48 -2.89 7.96
N LEU A 75 15.88 -1.73 7.68
CA LEU A 75 16.48 -0.73 6.79
C LEU A 75 17.91 -0.34 7.20
N SER A 76 18.18 -0.29 8.51
CA SER A 76 19.49 0.04 9.09
C SER A 76 20.59 -0.97 8.76
N ASP A 77 20.21 -2.18 8.37
CA ASP A 77 21.14 -3.29 8.20
C ASP A 77 21.66 -3.36 6.75
N TYR A 78 21.17 -2.50 5.86
CA TYR A 78 21.62 -2.39 4.48
C TYR A 78 22.59 -1.21 4.30
N SER A 79 23.58 -1.41 3.45
CA SER A 79 24.33 -0.32 2.84
C SER A 79 23.48 0.44 1.82
N THR A 80 23.89 1.68 1.51
CA THR A 80 23.25 2.48 0.46
C THR A 80 23.22 1.78 -0.90
N GLN A 81 24.26 1.02 -1.23
CA GLN A 81 24.34 0.32 -2.51
C GLN A 81 23.37 -0.86 -2.55
N GLU A 82 23.31 -1.67 -1.49
CA GLU A 82 22.34 -2.77 -1.41
C GLU A 82 20.89 -2.27 -1.52
N LEU A 83 20.55 -1.15 -0.86
CA LEU A 83 19.21 -0.55 -0.98
C LEU A 83 18.88 -0.11 -2.41
N LYS A 84 19.87 0.40 -3.15
CA LYS A 84 19.68 0.78 -4.56
C LYS A 84 19.42 -0.46 -5.42
N ASP A 85 20.15 -1.54 -5.16
CA ASP A 85 20.12 -2.77 -5.95
C ASP A 85 18.91 -3.66 -5.62
N LEU A 86 18.25 -3.46 -4.47
CA LEU A 86 17.01 -4.15 -4.15
C LEU A 86 15.90 -3.86 -5.17
N PRO A 87 15.13 -4.89 -5.59
CA PRO A 87 13.97 -4.67 -6.45
C PRO A 87 12.88 -3.92 -5.68
N ASN A 88 12.05 -3.23 -6.45
CA ASN A 88 10.81 -2.67 -5.92
C ASN A 88 9.67 -3.68 -6.08
N PHE A 89 8.69 -3.59 -5.20
CA PHE A 89 7.39 -4.24 -5.35
C PHE A 89 6.29 -3.17 -5.43
N ILE A 90 5.18 -3.55 -6.07
CA ILE A 90 4.03 -2.65 -6.26
C ILE A 90 2.92 -3.02 -5.28
N ARG A 91 2.46 -2.04 -4.49
CA ARG A 91 1.24 -2.15 -3.69
C ARG A 91 0.15 -1.26 -4.25
N LEU A 92 -1.03 -1.85 -4.46
CA LEU A 92 -2.27 -1.15 -4.74
C LEU A 92 -3.07 -1.00 -3.44
N THR A 93 -3.41 0.24 -3.08
CA THR A 93 -4.33 0.54 -1.98
C THR A 93 -5.61 1.15 -2.54
N MET A 94 -6.76 0.61 -2.14
CA MET A 94 -8.07 1.04 -2.61
C MET A 94 -9.00 1.39 -1.45
N SER A 95 -9.78 2.45 -1.63
CA SER A 95 -10.94 2.75 -0.79
C SER A 95 -12.20 2.58 -1.63
N ILE A 96 -13.08 1.69 -1.20
CA ILE A 96 -14.36 1.43 -1.87
C ILE A 96 -15.52 1.78 -0.96
N VAL A 97 -16.64 2.19 -1.56
CA VAL A 97 -17.91 2.36 -0.86
C VAL A 97 -18.87 1.25 -1.28
N VAL A 98 -19.48 0.60 -0.30
CA VAL A 98 -20.43 -0.49 -0.45
C VAL A 98 -21.78 -0.10 0.19
N PRO A 99 -22.90 -0.72 -0.24
CA PRO A 99 -24.20 -0.51 0.40
C PRO A 99 -24.18 -0.83 1.90
N PHE A 100 -24.87 -0.02 2.71
CA PHE A 100 -24.92 -0.20 4.17
C PHE A 100 -25.53 -1.55 4.59
N ASP A 101 -26.42 -2.11 3.76
CA ASP A 101 -27.15 -3.35 3.98
C ASP A 101 -26.41 -4.59 3.43
N ILE A 102 -25.15 -4.43 3.02
CA ILE A 102 -24.33 -5.54 2.54
C ILE A 102 -24.13 -6.61 3.63
N SER A 103 -24.27 -7.88 3.24
CA SER A 103 -23.95 -9.00 4.14
C SER A 103 -22.44 -9.23 4.24
N LYS A 104 -21.96 -9.80 5.36
CA LYS A 104 -20.54 -10.18 5.51
C LYS A 104 -20.04 -11.04 4.35
N LYS A 105 -20.86 -12.01 3.93
CA LYS A 105 -20.53 -12.93 2.83
C LYS A 105 -20.41 -12.19 1.51
N ASN A 106 -21.31 -11.26 1.20
CA ASN A 106 -21.23 -10.51 -0.05
C ASN A 106 -20.03 -9.57 -0.04
N LEU A 107 -19.74 -8.91 1.09
CA LEU A 107 -18.57 -8.07 1.24
C LEU A 107 -17.28 -8.86 1.03
N GLU A 108 -17.13 -10.02 1.65
CA GLU A 108 -15.95 -10.88 1.47
C GLU A 108 -15.74 -11.27 -0.01
N ASN A 109 -16.79 -11.69 -0.70
CA ASN A 109 -16.71 -12.07 -2.11
C ASN A 109 -16.40 -10.88 -3.02
N THR A 110 -16.95 -9.70 -2.71
CA THR A 110 -16.65 -8.45 -3.43
C THR A 110 -15.19 -8.05 -3.28
N LEU A 111 -14.64 -8.12 -2.07
CA LEU A 111 -13.23 -7.80 -1.83
C LEU A 111 -12.30 -8.77 -2.58
N LYS A 112 -12.61 -10.07 -2.57
CA LYS A 112 -11.83 -11.07 -3.33
C LYS A 112 -11.96 -10.90 -4.84
N SER A 113 -13.15 -10.54 -5.35
CA SER A 113 -13.36 -10.33 -6.78
C SER A 113 -12.55 -9.13 -7.28
N ILE A 114 -12.47 -8.05 -6.50
CA ILE A 114 -11.61 -6.90 -6.83
C ILE A 114 -10.15 -7.34 -6.96
N VAL A 115 -9.61 -8.10 -6.00
CA VAL A 115 -8.22 -8.60 -6.10
C VAL A 115 -8.04 -9.47 -7.34
N HIS A 116 -9.00 -10.35 -7.65
CA HIS A 116 -8.94 -11.16 -8.85
C HIS A 116 -8.88 -10.29 -10.11
N GLU A 117 -9.79 -9.33 -10.26
CA GLU A 117 -9.83 -8.45 -11.42
C GLU A 117 -8.56 -7.62 -11.57
N GLU A 118 -8.07 -7.01 -10.49
CA GLU A 118 -6.87 -6.16 -10.54
C GLU A 118 -5.60 -6.98 -10.84
N THR A 119 -5.49 -8.20 -10.32
CA THR A 119 -4.34 -9.08 -10.62
C THR A 119 -4.42 -9.78 -11.98
N GLU A 120 -5.60 -9.85 -12.61
CA GLU A 120 -5.74 -10.23 -14.02
C GLU A 120 -5.40 -9.07 -14.96
N LYS A 121 -5.74 -7.83 -14.58
CA LYS A 121 -5.40 -6.62 -15.36
C LYS A 121 -3.92 -6.29 -15.29
N ASN A 122 -3.32 -6.40 -14.10
CA ASN A 122 -1.91 -6.10 -13.86
C ASN A 122 -1.29 -7.16 -12.93
N ASN A 123 -0.51 -8.06 -13.52
CA ASN A 123 0.15 -9.13 -12.78
C ASN A 123 1.39 -8.66 -12.00
N ASP A 124 1.87 -7.44 -12.23
CA ASP A 124 3.01 -6.85 -11.51
C ASP A 124 2.62 -6.31 -10.13
N ILE A 125 1.33 -6.28 -9.79
CA ILE A 125 0.88 -5.95 -8.45
C ILE A 125 1.29 -7.07 -7.49
N ASP A 126 2.07 -6.72 -6.47
CA ASP A 126 2.60 -7.65 -5.48
C ASP A 126 1.78 -7.66 -4.19
N GLU A 127 1.07 -6.57 -3.88
CA GLU A 127 0.18 -6.48 -2.73
C GLU A 127 -1.07 -5.66 -3.06
N ILE A 128 -2.22 -6.09 -2.56
CA ILE A 128 -3.47 -5.33 -2.65
C ILE A 128 -4.04 -5.16 -1.26
N LEU A 129 -4.32 -3.91 -0.90
CA LEU A 129 -4.97 -3.51 0.34
C LEU A 129 -6.27 -2.78 0.00
N ILE A 130 -7.40 -3.30 0.45
CA ILE A 130 -8.72 -2.70 0.21
C ILE A 130 -9.34 -2.33 1.55
N PHE A 131 -9.82 -1.10 1.64
CA PHE A 131 -10.65 -0.61 2.74
C PHE A 131 -12.07 -0.38 2.22
N ALA A 132 -13.05 -1.00 2.86
CA ALA A 132 -14.46 -0.87 2.54
C ALA A 132 -15.18 0.02 3.54
N TYR A 133 -15.94 0.96 2.99
CA TYR A 133 -16.71 1.96 3.70
C TYR A 133 -18.18 1.92 3.27
N ASP A 134 -19.07 2.44 4.09
CA ASP A 134 -20.48 2.68 3.75
C ASP A 134 -20.78 4.16 3.46
N ASP A 135 -19.90 5.07 3.90
CA ASP A 135 -19.88 6.48 3.54
C ASP A 135 -18.47 6.87 3.08
N LYS A 136 -18.39 7.55 1.94
CA LYS A 136 -17.13 8.08 1.39
C LYS A 136 -16.48 9.13 2.28
N ASN A 137 -17.26 9.82 3.13
CA ASN A 137 -16.74 10.85 4.02
C ASN A 137 -15.87 10.29 5.15
N ASP A 138 -15.89 8.97 5.36
CA ASP A 138 -15.12 8.30 6.41
C ASP A 138 -13.72 7.87 5.91
N ILE A 139 -13.44 8.01 4.62
CA ILE A 139 -12.15 7.66 4.03
C ILE A 139 -11.02 8.47 4.69
N GLY A 140 -9.99 7.74 5.15
CA GLY A 140 -8.83 8.33 5.84
C GLY A 140 -8.88 8.21 7.37
N THR A 141 -10.03 7.89 7.96
CA THR A 141 -10.20 7.74 9.41
C THR A 141 -10.23 6.28 9.90
N GLY A 142 -9.86 5.35 9.02
CA GLY A 142 -9.97 3.90 9.22
C GLY A 142 -11.25 3.33 8.59
N TYR A 143 -11.23 2.07 8.19
CA TYR A 143 -12.37 1.44 7.50
C TYR A 143 -13.58 1.31 8.42
N THR A 144 -14.77 1.52 7.86
CA THR A 144 -16.02 1.37 8.62
C THR A 144 -16.60 -0.03 8.49
N PHE A 145 -16.43 -0.74 7.37
CA PHE A 145 -17.10 -2.03 7.13
C PHE A 145 -16.12 -3.21 7.08
N GLY A 146 -15.07 -3.11 6.29
CA GLY A 146 -14.08 -4.19 6.21
C GLY A 146 -12.74 -3.77 5.62
N LYS A 147 -11.77 -4.65 5.78
CA LYS A 147 -10.43 -4.55 5.21
C LYS A 147 -10.05 -5.90 4.63
N LEU A 148 -9.41 -5.89 3.47
CA LEU A 148 -8.75 -7.06 2.89
C LEU A 148 -7.30 -6.72 2.56
N LEU A 149 -6.39 -7.62 2.94
CA LEU A 149 -5.01 -7.65 2.47
C LEU A 149 -4.80 -8.94 1.66
N TRP A 150 -4.29 -8.79 0.43
CA TRP A 150 -3.74 -9.86 -0.37
C TRP A 150 -2.24 -9.63 -0.52
N ALA A 151 -1.43 -10.50 0.09
CA ALA A 151 0.02 -10.36 0.17
C ALA A 151 0.69 -11.71 0.46
N PRO A 152 2.02 -11.83 0.31
CA PRO A 152 2.76 -13.00 0.75
C PRO A 152 2.53 -13.23 2.24
N ASP A 153 2.08 -14.42 2.58
CA ASP A 153 1.77 -14.78 3.95
C ASP A 153 0.74 -13.87 4.65
N ALA A 154 -0.08 -13.15 3.87
CA ALA A 154 -1.05 -12.16 4.36
C ALA A 154 -0.44 -11.18 5.36
N LYS A 155 0.77 -10.73 5.07
CA LYS A 155 1.47 -9.70 5.86
C LYS A 155 1.91 -8.58 4.94
N ILE A 156 1.70 -7.36 5.40
CA ILE A 156 2.13 -6.16 4.69
C ILE A 156 3.67 -6.11 4.64
N ASP A 157 4.23 -5.62 3.54
CA ASP A 157 5.67 -5.47 3.33
C ASP A 157 6.44 -6.80 3.36
N ASN A 158 5.75 -7.93 3.17
CA ASN A 158 6.36 -9.26 3.23
C ASN A 158 6.79 -9.79 1.85
N VAL A 159 6.81 -8.91 0.85
CA VAL A 159 7.32 -9.20 -0.49
C VAL A 159 8.85 -9.26 -0.46
N THR A 160 9.39 -10.44 -0.75
CA THR A 160 10.84 -10.66 -0.84
C THR A 160 11.37 -10.26 -2.24
N PRO A 161 12.69 -10.04 -2.39
CA PRO A 161 13.29 -9.80 -3.69
C PRO A 161 13.00 -10.88 -4.73
N GLU A 162 12.93 -12.15 -4.32
CA GLU A 162 12.55 -13.24 -5.23
C GLU A 162 11.11 -13.09 -5.71
N ILE A 163 10.18 -12.75 -4.82
CA ILE A 163 8.77 -12.54 -5.17
C ILE A 163 8.64 -11.36 -6.14
N ALA A 164 9.27 -10.22 -5.83
CA ALA A 164 9.23 -9.03 -6.67
C ALA A 164 9.83 -9.27 -8.08
N LEU A 165 10.95 -9.98 -8.18
CA LEU A 165 11.62 -10.23 -9.47
C LEU A 165 10.97 -11.32 -10.30
N LYS A 166 10.45 -12.38 -9.66
CA LYS A 166 10.00 -13.60 -10.34
C LYS A 166 8.49 -13.80 -10.28
N ASN A 167 7.74 -12.86 -9.69
CA ASN A 167 6.28 -12.91 -9.56
C ASN A 167 5.79 -14.23 -8.94
N VAL A 168 6.43 -14.64 -7.84
CA VAL A 168 6.15 -15.92 -7.17
C VAL A 168 4.98 -15.73 -6.22
N ARG A 169 3.82 -16.31 -6.53
CA ARG A 169 2.60 -16.14 -5.74
C ARG A 169 2.22 -17.34 -4.85
N THR A 170 3.09 -18.32 -4.66
CA THR A 170 2.75 -19.61 -4.04
C THR A 170 2.35 -19.54 -2.55
N ASN A 171 2.83 -18.55 -1.80
CA ASN A 171 2.54 -18.34 -0.38
C ASN A 171 1.55 -17.18 -0.13
N TYR A 172 0.92 -16.67 -1.18
CA TYR A 172 -0.06 -15.60 -1.03
C TYR A 172 -1.31 -16.13 -0.33
N ARG A 173 -1.95 -15.24 0.43
CA ARG A 173 -3.24 -15.52 1.07
C ARG A 173 -3.94 -14.20 1.38
N PHE A 174 -5.22 -14.32 1.70
CA PHE A 174 -6.02 -13.20 2.18
C PHE A 174 -5.96 -13.10 3.71
N GLU A 175 -5.78 -11.90 4.23
CA GLU A 175 -6.22 -11.51 5.57
C GLU A 175 -7.43 -10.59 5.41
N ILE A 176 -8.57 -11.01 5.95
CA ILE A 176 -9.84 -10.30 5.81
C ILE A 176 -10.38 -10.02 7.20
N SER A 177 -10.70 -8.76 7.45
CA SER A 177 -11.38 -8.31 8.66
C SER A 177 -12.67 -7.61 8.25
N ILE A 178 -13.81 -8.10 8.75
CA ILE A 178 -15.13 -7.50 8.51
C ILE A 178 -15.74 -7.21 9.88
N LYS A 179 -16.22 -5.98 10.09
CA LYS A 179 -16.80 -5.57 11.38
C LYS A 179 -18.08 -6.35 11.68
N GLU A 180 -18.38 -6.54 12.96
CA GLU A 180 -19.53 -7.32 13.41
C GLU A 180 -20.87 -6.70 13.01
N LYS A 181 -20.94 -5.36 12.91
CA LYS A 181 -22.13 -4.66 12.43
C LYS A 181 -22.53 -5.02 10.99
N VAL A 182 -21.60 -5.45 10.13
CA VAL A 182 -21.89 -5.71 8.71
C VAL A 182 -22.92 -6.85 8.58
N GLY A 183 -24.02 -6.60 7.88
CA GLY A 183 -25.16 -7.50 7.76
C GLY A 183 -26.12 -7.52 8.95
N ASN A 184 -25.84 -6.75 10.01
CA ASN A 184 -26.64 -6.68 11.23
C ASN A 184 -27.17 -5.26 11.56
N ILE A 185 -26.80 -4.25 10.77
CA ILE A 185 -27.27 -2.87 10.91
C ILE A 185 -28.76 -2.79 10.56
N LYS A 186 -29.57 -2.23 11.46
CA LYS A 186 -30.96 -1.88 11.13
C LYS A 186 -31.01 -0.45 10.61
N LYS A 187 -32.04 -0.15 9.84
CA LYS A 187 -32.22 1.19 9.23
C LYS A 187 -32.34 2.28 10.29
N GLU A 188 -32.90 1.97 11.45
CA GLU A 188 -33.08 2.91 12.56
C GLU A 188 -31.76 3.22 13.30
N ASP A 189 -30.80 2.30 13.23
CA ASP A 189 -29.47 2.46 13.83
C ASP A 189 -28.57 3.37 12.99
N LEU A 190 -28.92 3.58 11.71
CA LEU A 190 -28.19 4.49 10.83
C LEU A 190 -28.23 5.92 11.38
N PRO A 191 -27.06 6.58 11.47
CA PRO A 191 -26.99 8.01 11.65
C PRO A 191 -27.78 8.77 10.58
N THR A 192 -28.56 9.75 11.01
CA THR A 192 -29.12 10.73 10.10
C THR A 192 -27.99 11.64 9.58
N LYS A 193 -28.24 12.31 8.45
CA LYS A 193 -27.30 13.31 7.92
C LYS A 193 -26.90 14.35 8.96
N ARG A 194 -27.86 14.85 9.76
CA ARG A 194 -27.59 15.82 10.83
C ARG A 194 -26.69 15.24 11.92
N GLU A 195 -26.94 13.99 12.32
CA GLU A 195 -26.12 13.31 13.34
C GLU A 195 -24.68 13.14 12.86
N LEU A 196 -24.48 12.77 11.59
CA LEU A 196 -23.15 12.69 10.97
C LEU A 196 -22.46 14.06 10.90
N GLU A 197 -23.17 15.11 10.49
CA GLU A 197 -22.61 16.47 10.42
C GLU A 197 -22.16 16.97 11.81
N ILE A 198 -22.93 16.68 12.86
CA ILE A 198 -22.57 17.02 14.24
C ILE A 198 -21.32 16.26 14.68
N TYR A 199 -21.31 14.94 14.48
CA TYR A 199 -20.17 14.10 14.88
C TYR A 199 -18.90 14.46 14.13
N ASN A 200 -18.99 14.68 12.82
CA ASN A 200 -17.84 15.07 12.00
C ASN A 200 -17.28 16.43 12.41
N GLU A 201 -18.14 17.37 12.81
CA GLU A 201 -17.67 18.62 13.40
C GLU A 201 -16.91 18.35 14.70
N THR A 202 -17.45 17.55 15.61
CA THR A 202 -16.79 17.21 16.88
C THR A 202 -15.39 16.60 16.66
N MET A 203 -15.22 15.81 15.60
CA MET A 203 -13.96 15.14 15.27
C MET A 203 -13.01 15.94 14.35
N ASP A 204 -13.35 17.20 14.07
CA ASP A 204 -12.55 18.06 13.17
C ASP A 204 -11.17 18.37 13.79
N GLU A 205 -10.13 18.28 12.97
CA GLU A 205 -8.73 18.50 13.39
C GLU A 205 -8.48 19.88 14.00
N LYS A 206 -9.31 20.88 13.67
CA LYS A 206 -9.21 22.23 14.27
C LYS A 206 -9.38 22.23 15.80
N TYR A 207 -9.92 21.16 16.37
CA TYR A 207 -10.13 20.99 17.80
C TYR A 207 -9.03 20.18 18.50
N ILE A 208 -7.98 19.74 17.78
CA ILE A 208 -6.88 18.99 18.39
C ILE A 208 -6.24 19.80 19.53
N GLY A 209 -6.17 19.18 20.71
CA GLY A 209 -5.60 19.77 21.92
C GLY A 209 -6.55 20.70 22.69
N MET A 210 -7.80 20.85 22.25
CA MET A 210 -8.85 21.50 23.02
C MET A 210 -9.50 20.51 24.01
N ASP A 211 -10.05 21.04 25.09
CA ASP A 211 -10.80 20.26 26.08
C ASP A 211 -12.17 19.83 25.53
N ASP A 212 -12.59 18.60 25.81
CA ASP A 212 -13.82 18.02 25.30
C ASP A 212 -15.08 18.81 25.70
N ASP A 213 -15.11 19.42 26.89
CA ASP A 213 -16.24 20.26 27.32
C ASP A 213 -16.33 21.54 26.49
N VAL A 214 -15.18 22.12 26.14
CA VAL A 214 -15.12 23.31 25.27
C VAL A 214 -15.58 22.96 23.85
N ILE A 215 -15.16 21.81 23.32
CA ILE A 215 -15.61 21.33 22.01
C ILE A 215 -17.13 21.11 22.04
N ARG A 216 -17.64 20.44 23.08
CA ARG A 216 -19.09 20.21 23.27
C ARG A 216 -19.86 21.53 23.21
N ASP A 217 -19.45 22.54 23.96
CA ASP A 217 -20.13 23.84 24.00
C ASP A 217 -20.15 24.53 22.62
N ILE A 218 -19.02 24.51 21.90
CA ILE A 218 -18.91 25.08 20.55
C ILE A 218 -19.86 24.37 19.59
N VAL A 219 -19.84 23.03 19.58
CA VAL A 219 -20.66 22.21 18.68
C VAL A 219 -22.14 22.35 19.03
N MET A 220 -22.51 22.27 20.30
CA MET A 220 -23.90 22.44 20.74
C MET A 220 -24.46 23.80 20.33
N LYS A 221 -23.67 24.87 20.50
CA LYS A 221 -24.05 26.21 20.04
C LYS A 221 -24.20 26.28 18.52
N LYS A 222 -23.25 25.71 17.76
CA LYS A 222 -23.28 25.69 16.29
C LYS A 222 -24.52 25.00 15.74
N PHE A 223 -24.87 23.84 16.29
CA PHE A 223 -25.98 23.00 15.81
C PHE A 223 -27.29 23.19 16.58
N LYS A 224 -27.35 24.19 17.47
CA LYS A 224 -28.53 24.53 18.29
C LYS A 224 -29.06 23.33 19.09
N ILE A 225 -28.14 22.51 19.61
CA ILE A 225 -28.45 21.37 20.48
C ILE A 225 -28.80 21.93 21.85
N LYS A 226 -29.96 21.53 22.40
CA LYS A 226 -30.51 22.18 23.60
C LYS A 226 -30.01 21.58 24.91
N THR A 227 -29.54 20.34 24.88
CA THR A 227 -29.17 19.58 26.09
C THR A 227 -27.92 18.76 25.83
N GLU A 228 -27.08 18.61 26.86
CA GLU A 228 -25.89 17.74 26.79
C GLU A 228 -26.29 16.29 26.48
N LYS A 229 -27.41 15.82 27.05
CA LYS A 229 -27.96 14.49 26.75
C LYS A 229 -28.27 14.27 25.27
N GLU A 230 -28.79 15.27 24.57
CA GLU A 230 -29.01 15.18 23.11
C GLU A 230 -27.66 15.04 22.39
N TYR A 231 -26.66 15.85 22.76
CA TYR A 231 -25.31 15.78 22.19
C TYR A 231 -24.66 14.40 22.42
N GLU A 232 -24.67 13.91 23.66
CA GLU A 232 -24.09 12.61 24.03
C GLU A 232 -24.74 11.45 23.28
N ASN A 233 -26.07 11.46 23.15
CA ASN A 233 -26.78 10.43 22.39
C ASN A 233 -26.34 10.41 20.92
N ILE A 234 -26.15 11.59 20.31
CA ILE A 234 -25.67 11.70 18.92
C ILE A 234 -24.23 11.20 18.84
N TYR A 235 -23.36 11.67 19.73
CA TYR A 235 -21.95 11.30 19.76
C TYR A 235 -21.76 9.79 19.92
N LEU A 236 -22.46 9.18 20.87
CA LEU A 236 -22.43 7.74 21.12
C LEU A 236 -23.01 6.94 19.97
N LYS A 237 -24.18 7.35 19.42
CA LYS A 237 -24.80 6.65 18.30
C LYS A 237 -23.87 6.61 17.09
N VAL A 238 -23.34 7.76 16.68
CA VAL A 238 -22.47 7.85 15.49
C VAL A 238 -21.11 7.23 15.76
N GLY A 239 -20.53 7.41 16.94
CA GLY A 239 -19.27 6.81 17.33
C GLY A 239 -19.35 5.28 17.31
N VAL A 240 -20.40 4.71 17.91
CA VAL A 240 -20.65 3.26 17.85
C VAL A 240 -20.83 2.83 16.41
N TYR A 241 -21.68 3.52 15.65
CA TYR A 241 -21.91 3.20 14.25
C TYR A 241 -20.62 3.16 13.44
N LYS A 242 -19.73 4.15 13.55
CA LYS A 242 -18.49 4.20 12.75
C LYS A 242 -17.45 3.18 13.21
N ILE A 243 -17.32 2.98 14.53
CA ILE A 243 -16.20 2.25 15.12
C ILE A 243 -16.48 0.75 15.26
N PHE A 244 -17.67 0.34 15.68
CA PHE A 244 -17.99 -1.06 16.06
C PHE A 244 -18.97 -1.70 15.07
#